data_AF-A0A6L8FIA1-F1
#
_entry.id   AF-A0A6L8FIA1-F1
#
_cell.length_a   1.000
_cell.length_b   1.000
_cell.length_c   1.000
_cell.angle_alpha   90.00
_cell.angle_beta   90.00
_cell.angle_gamma   90.00
#
_symmetry.space_group_name_H-M   'P 1'
#
loop_
_entity.id
_entity.type
_entity.pdbx_description
1 polymer ?
#
loop_
_entity_poly.entity_id
_entity_poly.type
_entity_poly.pdbx_seq_one_letter_code
_entity_poly.pdbx_strand_id
1 'polypeptide(L)'
;MKKQVSTYPLRLPKSLKAAVSSICAEDGTSINQFVATAVAEKVSAMKTAEFFAAHAADADIDAALRLLRRDGGQPPEPPDRLEDAPGPEQASESIPTQSM
;
A
#
# COMPACT_ATOMS: atom_id res chain seq x y z
N MET A 1 -23.85 18.39 13.09
CA MET A 1 -22.72 18.92 12.30
C MET A 1 -23.20 19.16 10.87
N LYS A 2 -23.22 20.41 10.37
CA LYS A 2 -23.64 20.67 8.98
C LYS A 2 -22.52 20.27 8.03
N LYS A 3 -22.81 19.40 7.06
CA LYS A 3 -21.86 19.01 6.00
C LYS A 3 -21.70 20.21 5.05
N GLN A 4 -20.60 20.95 5.16
CA GLN A 4 -20.31 22.10 4.29
C GLN A 4 -19.72 21.56 2.98
N VAL A 5 -20.58 21.26 1.99
CA VAL A 5 -20.14 20.96 0.63
C VAL A 5 -20.20 22.27 -0.15
N SER A 6 -19.06 22.86 -0.48
CA SER A 6 -18.98 24.05 -1.33
C SER A 6 -18.92 23.65 -2.80
N THR A 7 -19.83 24.15 -3.62
CA THR A 7 -19.75 23.99 -5.09
C THR A 7 -18.59 24.82 -5.64
N TYR A 8 -17.63 24.16 -6.29
CA TYR A 8 -16.52 24.81 -6.97
C TYR A 8 -16.63 24.59 -8.49
N PRO A 9 -16.86 25.65 -9.30
CA PRO A 9 -17.00 25.49 -10.74
C PRO A 9 -15.64 25.22 -11.40
N LEU A 10 -15.48 24.03 -11.97
CA LEU A 10 -14.30 23.63 -12.73
C LEU A 10 -14.55 23.67 -14.24
N ARG A 11 -13.51 24.04 -15.00
CA ARG A 11 -13.50 23.99 -16.47
C ARG A 11 -12.53 22.89 -16.89
N LEU A 12 -13.03 21.90 -17.63
CA LEU A 12 -12.22 20.84 -18.21
C LEU A 12 -11.99 21.11 -19.70
N PRO A 13 -10.81 20.77 -20.25
CA PRO A 13 -10.61 20.72 -21.70
C PRO A 13 -11.68 19.86 -22.38
N LYS A 14 -12.09 20.23 -23.60
CA LYS A 14 -13.21 19.59 -24.31
C LYS A 14 -13.02 18.07 -24.47
N SER A 15 -11.82 17.64 -24.85
CA SER A 15 -11.47 16.23 -25.03
C SER A 15 -11.59 15.44 -23.72
N LEU A 16 -11.07 15.99 -22.62
CA LEU A 16 -11.14 15.37 -21.30
C LEU A 16 -12.59 15.28 -20.80
N LYS A 17 -13.37 16.35 -20.99
CA LYS A 17 -14.80 16.33 -20.64
C LYS A 17 -15.52 15.22 -21.41
N ALA A 18 -15.27 15.07 -22.71
CA ALA A 18 -15.89 14.03 -23.52
C ALA A 18 -15.53 12.62 -23.03
N ALA A 19 -14.25 12.38 -22.72
CA ALA A 19 -13.80 11.10 -22.19
C ALA A 19 -14.46 10.77 -20.84
N VAL A 20 -14.44 11.72 -19.89
CA VAL A 20 -15.09 11.53 -18.57
C VAL A 20 -16.59 11.32 -18.72
N SER A 21 -17.25 12.04 -19.63
CA SER A 21 -18.67 11.84 -19.90
C SER A 21 -19.00 10.45 -20.45
N SER A 22 -18.17 9.88 -21.33
CA SER A 22 -18.37 8.51 -21.83
C SER A 22 -18.28 7.49 -20.70
N ILE A 23 -17.19 7.56 -19.92
CA ILE A 23 -16.95 6.66 -18.77
C ILE A 23 -18.10 6.77 -17.76
N CYS A 24 -18.52 7.98 -17.42
CA CYS A 24 -19.62 8.19 -16.49
C CYS A 24 -20.96 7.62 -17.00
N ALA A 25 -21.21 7.68 -18.30
CA ALA A 25 -22.42 7.13 -18.91
C ALA A 25 -22.41 5.60 -18.91
N GLU A 26 -21.25 4.98 -19.14
CA GLU A 26 -21.05 3.52 -19.07
C GLU A 26 -21.21 3.01 -17.63
N ASP A 27 -20.64 3.72 -16.66
CA ASP A 27 -20.64 3.33 -15.24
C ASP A 27 -21.88 3.79 -14.46
N GLY A 28 -22.80 4.54 -15.09
CA GLY A 28 -24.00 5.07 -14.43
C GLY A 28 -23.71 6.05 -13.30
N THR A 29 -22.57 6.75 -13.34
CA THR A 29 -22.17 7.73 -12.33
C THR A 29 -22.29 9.17 -12.84
N SER A 30 -22.30 10.15 -11.93
CA SER A 30 -22.27 11.55 -12.33
C SER A 30 -20.84 12.05 -12.46
N ILE A 31 -20.59 12.98 -13.38
CA ILE A 31 -19.29 13.63 -13.56
C ILE A 31 -18.78 14.25 -12.26
N ASN A 32 -19.67 14.84 -11.44
CA ASN A 32 -19.27 15.46 -10.18
C ASN A 32 -18.78 14.42 -9.17
N GLN A 33 -19.43 13.24 -9.11
CA GLN A 33 -18.98 12.15 -8.23
C GLN A 33 -17.67 11.57 -8.74
N PHE A 34 -17.54 11.37 -10.06
CA PHE A 34 -16.29 10.95 -10.68
C PHE A 34 -15.13 11.88 -10.32
N VAL A 35 -15.31 13.20 -10.49
CA VAL A 35 -14.29 14.20 -10.17
C VAL A 35 -13.99 14.22 -8.66
N ALA A 36 -15.00 14.15 -7.80
CA ALA A 36 -14.79 14.13 -6.36
C ALA A 36 -13.96 12.91 -5.92
N THR A 37 -14.27 11.73 -6.45
CA THR A 37 -13.52 10.49 -6.20
C THR A 37 -12.10 10.60 -6.73
N ALA A 38 -11.91 11.03 -7.98
CA ALA A 38 -10.58 11.19 -8.57
C ALA A 38 -9.70 12.18 -7.80
N VAL A 39 -10.28 13.27 -7.28
CA VAL A 39 -9.55 14.23 -6.42
C VAL A 39 -9.18 13.56 -5.10
N ALA A 40 -10.10 12.83 -4.47
CA ALA A 40 -9.80 12.10 -3.23
C ALA A 40 -8.67 11.08 -3.43
N GLU A 41 -8.71 10.32 -4.52
CA GLU A 41 -7.66 9.36 -4.91
C GLU A 41 -6.32 10.06 -5.13
N LYS A 42 -6.30 11.17 -5.88
CA LYS A 42 -5.06 11.91 -6.14
C LYS A 42 -4.46 12.47 -4.86
N VAL A 43 -5.29 13.04 -3.97
CA VAL A 43 -4.85 13.54 -2.67
C VAL A 43 -4.31 12.41 -1.80
N SER A 44 -5.01 11.27 -1.75
CA SER A 44 -4.57 10.07 -1.03
C SER A 44 -3.19 9.62 -1.51
N ALA A 45 -3.02 9.44 -2.82
CA ALA A 45 -1.76 9.03 -3.42
C ALA A 45 -0.61 10.00 -3.11
N MET A 46 -0.85 11.31 -3.18
CA MET A 46 0.16 12.31 -2.83
C MET A 46 0.54 12.24 -1.35
N LYS A 47 -0.44 12.12 -0.45
CA LYS A 47 -0.20 12.04 1.00
C LYS A 47 0.51 10.75 1.39
N THR A 48 0.16 9.63 0.76
CA THR A 48 0.85 8.35 0.96
C THR A 48 2.31 8.44 0.51
N ALA A 49 2.59 9.07 -0.64
CA ALA A 49 3.95 9.28 -1.11
C ALA A 49 4.76 10.15 -0.14
N GLU A 50 4.19 11.27 0.34
CA GLU A 50 4.81 12.13 1.35
C GLU A 50 5.09 11.36 2.65
N PHE A 51 4.13 10.58 3.13
CA PHE A 51 4.25 9.78 4.34
C PHE A 51 5.42 8.80 4.26
N PHE A 52 5.49 7.99 3.19
CA PHE A 52 6.58 7.02 3.03
C PHE A 52 7.93 7.69 2.83
N ALA A 53 8.00 8.82 2.12
CA ALA A 53 9.25 9.57 1.97
C ALA A 53 9.76 10.07 3.33
N ALA A 54 8.88 10.63 4.17
CA ALA A 54 9.24 11.05 5.52
C ALA A 54 9.66 9.87 6.41
N HIS A 55 8.91 8.76 6.38
CA HIS A 55 9.22 7.58 7.20
C HIS A 55 10.54 6.90 6.77
N ALA A 56 10.82 6.85 5.47
CA ALA A 56 12.05 6.27 4.96
C ALA A 56 13.29 7.10 5.34
N ALA A 57 13.14 8.43 5.50
CA ALA A 57 14.25 9.30 5.90
C ALA A 57 14.77 8.98 7.32
N ASP A 58 13.88 8.54 8.21
CA ASP A 58 14.23 8.18 9.59
C ASP A 58 14.46 6.66 9.78
N ALA A 59 14.38 5.86 8.71
CA ALA A 59 14.46 4.41 8.79
C ALA A 59 15.91 3.90 8.87
N ASP A 60 16.18 3.04 9.86
CA ASP A 60 17.42 2.24 9.92
C ASP A 60 17.18 0.87 9.26
N ILE A 61 17.47 0.80 7.96
CA ILE A 61 17.29 -0.41 7.16
C ILE A 61 18.24 -1.53 7.63
N ASP A 62 19.45 -1.20 8.07
CA ASP A 62 20.42 -2.19 8.54
C ASP A 62 20.00 -2.78 9.89
N ALA A 63 19.43 -1.99 10.80
CA ALA A 63 18.80 -2.50 12.01
C ALA A 63 17.60 -3.41 11.69
N ALA A 64 16.76 -3.03 10.74
CA ALA A 64 15.63 -3.86 10.32
C ALA A 64 16.11 -5.20 9.73
N LEU A 65 17.13 -5.20 8.88
CA LEU A 65 17.69 -6.42 8.31
C LEU A 65 18.37 -7.30 9.36
N ARG A 66 19.09 -6.70 10.32
CA ARG A 66 19.65 -7.43 11.47
C ARG A 66 18.55 -8.11 12.31
N LEU A 67 17.43 -7.43 12.52
CA LEU A 67 16.27 -7.99 13.22
C LEU A 67 15.67 -9.18 12.46
N LEU A 68 15.49 -9.04 11.14
CA LEU A 68 14.91 -10.08 10.29
C LEU A 68 15.81 -11.33 10.14
N ARG A 69 17.13 -11.16 10.22
CA ARG A 69 18.11 -12.25 10.08
C ARG A 69 18.57 -12.85 11.40
N ARG A 70 18.03 -12.40 12.54
CA ARG A 70 18.48 -12.92 13.83
C ARG A 70 18.13 -14.40 13.96
N ASP A 71 19.02 -15.16 14.57
CA ASP A 71 18.72 -16.53 14.96
C ASP A 71 17.80 -16.52 16.19
N GLY A 72 16.65 -17.18 16.06
CA GLY A 72 15.66 -17.28 17.13
C GLY A 72 14.71 -16.09 17.26
N GLY A 73 13.95 -16.06 18.36
CA GLY A 73 12.87 -15.10 18.59
C GLY A 73 11.83 -15.67 19.55
N GLN A 74 10.67 -15.03 19.63
CA GLN A 74 9.52 -15.65 20.28
C GLN A 74 8.92 -16.71 19.35
N PRO A 75 8.55 -17.88 19.85
CA PRO A 75 7.87 -18.88 19.04
C PRO A 75 6.53 -18.32 18.52
N PRO A 76 6.06 -18.75 17.34
CA PRO A 76 4.76 -18.33 16.83
C PRO A 76 3.64 -18.64 17.82
N GLU A 77 2.71 -17.71 17.95
CA GLU A 77 1.46 -17.94 18.66
C GLU A 77 0.71 -19.12 18.03
N PRO A 78 -0.10 -19.88 18.79
CA PRO A 78 -0.83 -21.03 18.26
C PRO A 78 -1.51 -20.85 16.89
N PRO A 79 -2.20 -19.72 16.57
CA PRO A 79 -2.79 -19.51 15.25
C PRO A 79 -1.79 -19.19 14.13
N ASP A 80 -0.56 -18.79 14.47
CA ASP A 80 0.51 -18.45 13.52
C ASP A 80 1.44 -19.65 13.24
N ARG A 81 1.24 -20.77 13.92
CA ARG A 81 2.02 -22.00 13.69
C ARG A 81 1.54 -22.67 12.41
N LEU A 82 2.49 -22.96 11.53
CA LEU A 82 2.24 -23.85 10.40
C LEU A 82 2.17 -25.29 10.92
N GLU A 83 1.13 -26.02 10.53
CA GLU A 83 0.80 -27.36 11.05
C GLU A 83 1.92 -28.40 10.80
N ASP A 84 2.87 -28.12 9.90
CA ASP A 84 3.98 -29.01 9.51
C ASP A 84 5.37 -28.34 9.45
N ALA A 85 5.63 -27.26 10.20
CA ALA A 85 6.99 -26.70 10.23
C ALA A 85 7.96 -27.62 11.00
N PRO A 86 9.08 -28.09 10.40
CA PRO A 86 10.10 -28.81 11.16
C PRO A 86 10.63 -27.89 12.26
N GLY A 87 10.87 -28.47 13.45
CA GLY A 87 11.33 -27.71 14.61
C GLY A 87 12.63 -26.93 14.33
N PRO A 88 12.92 -25.86 15.10
CA PRO A 88 14.05 -24.95 14.85
C PRO A 88 15.43 -25.63 14.84
N GLU A 89 15.53 -26.87 15.30
CA GLU A 89 16.75 -27.69 15.33
C GLU A 89 17.08 -28.33 13.96
N GLN A 90 16.11 -28.48 13.04
CA GLN A 90 16.30 -29.19 11.77
C GLN A 90 16.61 -28.27 10.56
N ALA A 91 16.44 -26.95 10.69
CA ALA A 91 16.66 -26.00 9.60
C ALA A 91 18.14 -25.62 9.40
N SER A 92 19.01 -25.86 10.39
CA SER A 92 20.44 -25.50 10.35
C SER A 92 21.36 -26.56 9.72
N GLU A 93 20.87 -27.78 9.48
CA GLU A 93 21.69 -28.89 8.95
C GLU A 93 21.76 -28.96 7.41
N SER A 94 21.05 -28.09 6.68
CA SER A 94 20.88 -28.22 5.22
C SER A 94 21.43 -27.03 4.43
N ILE A 95 22.65 -26.57 4.72
CA ILE A 95 23.39 -25.73 3.76
C ILE A 95 24.48 -26.60 3.12
N PRO A 96 24.26 -27.17 1.92
CA PRO A 96 25.34 -27.83 1.21
C PRO A 96 26.35 -26.77 0.77
N THR A 97 27.56 -26.86 1.32
CA THR A 97 28.71 -26.11 0.84
C THR A 97 29.08 -26.69 -0.52
N GLN A 98 28.60 -26.10 -1.61
CA GLN A 98 29.04 -26.46 -2.94
C GLN A 98 30.41 -25.81 -3.20
N SER A 99 31.47 -26.54 -2.86
CA SER A 99 32.83 -26.28 -3.35
C SER A 99 32.92 -26.59 -4.86
N MET A 100 33.70 -25.73 -5.54
CA MET A 100 34.25 -25.76 -6.91
C MET A 100 33.90 -26.93 -7.84
#